data_AF-Q2B1Y1-F1
#
_entry.id   AF-Q2B1Y1-F1
#
_cell.length_a   1.000
_cell.length_b   1.000
_cell.length_c   1.000
_cell.angle_alpha   90.00
_cell.angle_beta   90.00
_cell.angle_gamma   90.00
#
_symmetry.space_group_name_H-M   'P 1'
#
loop_
_entity.id
_entity.type
_entity.pdbx_description
1 polymer ?
#
loop_
_entity_poly.entity_id
_entity_poly.type
_entity_poly.pdbx_seq_one_letter_code
_entity_poly.pdbx_strand_id
1 'polypeptide(L)' 'MEFSLCSFDSRLPVEVTADEDNGRYMIRKADTSGEVFNNRADLLQWVKNNFREEDFCDPSQFRSMLEQLEEI' A
#
# COMPACT_ATOMS: atom_id res chain seq x y z
N MET A 1 -8.65 -7.14 1.28
CA MET A 1 -7.67 -6.77 2.32
C MET A 1 -7.51 -5.26 2.34
N GLU A 2 -7.43 -4.67 3.52
CA GLU A 2 -7.26 -3.23 3.71
C GLU A 2 -6.14 -3.01 4.73
N PHE A 3 -5.18 -2.15 4.39
CA PHE A 3 -4.01 -1.85 5.21
C PHE A 3 -3.95 -0.35 5.46
N SER A 4 -3.59 0.05 6.66
CA SER A 4 -3.40 1.46 7.03
C SER A 4 -2.00 1.62 7.58
N LEU A 5 -1.10 2.17 6.76
CA LEU A 5 0.30 2.35 7.08
C LEU A 5 0.54 3.77 7.60
N CYS A 6 1.16 3.88 8.76
CA CYS A 6 1.55 5.17 9.32
C CYS A 6 2.82 5.67 8.62
N SER A 7 2.73 6.75 7.84
CA SER A 7 3.87 7.35 7.13
C SER A 7 4.34 8.63 7.82
N PHE A 8 5.64 8.91 7.75
CA PHE A 8 6.23 10.15 8.26
C PHE A 8 6.00 11.35 7.34
N ASP A 9 5.71 11.11 6.06
CA ASP A 9 5.59 12.14 5.03
C ASP A 9 4.37 13.06 5.26
N SER A 10 3.37 12.60 6.01
CA SER A 10 2.17 13.39 6.26
C SER A 10 1.38 12.94 7.49
N ARG A 11 0.45 13.81 7.91
CA ARG A 11 -0.43 13.58 9.07
C ARG A 11 -1.46 12.47 8.88
N LEU A 12 -1.68 12.03 7.65
CA LEU A 12 -2.66 11.00 7.30
C LEU A 12 -1.95 9.68 7.02
N PRO A 13 -2.53 8.53 7.42
CA PRO A 13 -1.97 7.24 7.05
C PRO A 13 -2.12 6.98 5.55
N VAL A 14 -1.21 6.16 5.00
CA VAL A 14 -1.34 5.60 3.66
C VAL A 14 -2.28 4.41 3.74
N GLU A 15 -3.38 4.45 3.00
CA GLU A 15 -4.36 3.37 2.96
C GLU A 15 -4.14 2.53 1.69
N VAL A 16 -4.02 1.22 1.84
CA VAL A 16 -3.86 0.29 0.72
C VAL A 16 -5.01 -0.70 0.76
N THR A 17 -5.82 -0.69 -0.28
CA THR A 17 -6.93 -1.63 -0.49
C THR A 17 -6.53 -2.62 -1.56
N ALA A 18 -6.51 -3.90 -1.22
CA ALA A 18 -6.28 -5.01 -2.12
C ALA A 18 -7.42 -6.02 -1.95
N ASP A 19 -8.47 -5.86 -2.73
CA ASP A 19 -9.66 -6.70 -2.73
C ASP A 19 -9.71 -7.54 -4.01
N GLU A 20 -9.32 -8.81 -3.91
CA GLU A 20 -9.28 -9.72 -5.06
C GLU A 20 -10.67 -10.13 -5.53
N ASP A 21 -11.59 -10.30 -4.58
CA ASP A 21 -12.97 -10.73 -4.83
C ASP A 21 -13.71 -9.72 -5.73
N ASN A 22 -13.49 -8.42 -5.51
CA ASN A 22 -14.03 -7.36 -6.35
C ASN A 22 -13.03 -6.81 -7.39
N GLY A 23 -11.80 -7.35 -7.45
CA GLY A 23 -10.73 -6.87 -8.33
C GLY A 23 -10.34 -5.40 -8.09
N ARG A 24 -10.46 -4.92 -6.85
CA ARG A 24 -10.18 -3.53 -6.49
C ARG A 24 -8.82 -3.42 -5.82
N TYR A 25 -7.90 -2.74 -6.50
CA TYR A 25 -6.58 -2.44 -5.96
C TYR A 25 -6.41 -0.92 -5.95
N MET A 26 -6.32 -0.31 -4.78
CA MET A 26 -6.22 1.14 -4.65
C MET A 26 -5.23 1.50 -3.56
N ILE A 27 -4.47 2.55 -3.78
CA ILE A 27 -3.61 3.19 -2.80
C ILE A 27 -4.13 4.60 -2.60
N ARG A 28 -4.30 5.01 -1.36
CA ARG A 28 -4.60 6.38 -0.98
C ARG A 28 -3.44 6.92 -0.17
N LYS A 29 -2.74 7.89 -0.75
CA LYS A 29 -1.64 8.59 -0.09
C LYS A 29 -2.20 9.69 0.80
N ALA A 30 -1.34 10.10 1.72
CA ALA A 30 -1.62 11.16 2.67
C ALA A 30 -1.73 12.55 2.00
N ASP A 31 -1.07 12.73 0.84
CA ASP A 31 -1.15 13.95 0.01
C ASP A 31 -2.48 14.05 -0.79
N THR A 32 -3.55 13.37 -0.38
CA THR A 32 -4.85 13.24 -1.10
C THR A 32 -4.80 12.57 -2.48
N SER A 33 -3.60 12.32 -3.00
CA SER A 33 -3.36 11.56 -4.22
C SER A 33 -3.66 10.08 -4.00
N GLY A 34 -4.42 9.46 -4.91
CA GLY A 34 -4.70 8.03 -4.89
C GLY A 34 -4.53 7.41 -6.26
N GLU A 35 -4.03 6.17 -6.29
CA GLU A 35 -3.84 5.41 -7.52
C GLU A 35 -4.62 4.11 -7.46
N VAL A 36 -5.22 3.76 -8.60
CA VAL A 36 -6.05 2.57 -8.75
C VAL A 36 -5.37 1.66 -9.76
N PHE A 37 -5.28 0.39 -9.42
CA PHE A 37 -4.62 -0.63 -10.22
C PHE A 37 -5.63 -1.67 -10.63
N ASN A 38 -5.41 -2.26 -11.80
CA ASN A 38 -6.28 -3.32 -12.33
C ASN A 38 -5.93 -4.69 -11.78
N ASN A 39 -4.70 -4.87 -11.29
CA ASN A 39 -4.22 -6.12 -10.73
C ASN A 39 -3.29 -5.85 -9.55
N ARG A 40 -3.08 -6.90 -8.76
CA ARG A 40 -2.25 -6.86 -7.56
C ARG A 40 -0.76 -6.63 -7.87
N ALA A 41 -0.26 -7.19 -8.97
CA ALA A 41 1.16 -7.12 -9.34
C ALA A 41 1.58 -5.67 -9.64
N ASP A 42 0.76 -4.92 -10.37
CA ASP A 42 0.93 -3.50 -10.62
C ASP A 42 0.91 -2.70 -9.31
N LEU A 43 -0.02 -2.99 -8.40
CA LEU A 43 -0.05 -2.36 -7.08
C LEU A 43 1.24 -2.66 -6.30
N LEU A 44 1.68 -3.91 -6.25
CA LEU A 44 2.90 -4.33 -5.54
C LEU A 44 4.14 -3.65 -6.12
N GLN A 45 4.27 -3.61 -7.44
CA GLN A 45 5.39 -2.98 -8.13
C GLN A 45 5.40 -1.47 -7.88
N TRP A 46 4.24 -0.84 -7.93
CA TRP A 46 4.11 0.59 -7.66
C TRP A 46 4.49 0.91 -6.21
N VAL A 47 4.01 0.13 -5.24
CA VAL A 47 4.38 0.28 -3.82
C VAL A 47 5.89 0.16 -3.64
N LYS A 48 6.51 -0.89 -4.18
CA LYS A 48 7.97 -1.10 -4.08
C LYS A 48 8.80 0.01 -4.74
N ASN A 49 8.26 0.66 -5.78
CA ASN A 49 8.94 1.73 -6.51
C ASN A 49 8.76 3.12 -5.87
N ASN A 50 7.60 3.38 -5.25
CA ASN A 50 7.25 4.69 -4.71
C ASN A 50 7.46 4.81 -3.20
N PHE A 51 7.39 3.70 -2.47
CA PHE A 51 7.52 3.67 -1.03
C PHE A 51 8.71 2.83 -0.59
N ARG A 52 9.35 3.27 0.50
CA ARG A 52 10.38 2.51 1.20
C ARG A 52 9.95 2.28 2.62
N GLU A 53 10.49 1.23 3.24
CA GLU A 53 10.23 0.93 4.64
C GLU A 53 10.63 2.06 5.60
N GLU A 54 11.59 2.91 5.20
CA GLU A 54 12.04 4.10 5.94
C GLU A 54 11.03 5.25 5.95
N ASP A 55 10.07 5.28 5.00
CA ASP A 55 9.02 6.29 4.93
C ASP A 55 7.89 6.04 5.95
N PHE A 56 7.92 4.91 6.65
CA PHE A 56 6.88 4.48 7.58
C PHE A 56 7.38 4.40 9.02
N CYS A 57 6.50 4.77 9.95
CA CYS A 57 6.73 4.64 11.39
C CYS A 57 6.92 3.18 11.80
N ASP A 58 6.24 2.27 11.11
CA ASP A 58 6.24 0.83 11.37
C ASP A 58 6.68 0.06 10.12
N PRO A 59 8.00 -0.13 9.91
CA PRO A 59 8.51 -0.87 8.76
C PRO A 59 8.02 -2.33 8.74
N SER A 60 7.72 -2.91 9.89
CA SER A 60 7.13 -4.26 10.00
C SER A 60 5.73 -4.34 9.38
N GLN A 61 4.89 -3.30 9.52
CA GLN A 61 3.57 -3.29 8.89
C GLN A 61 3.69 -3.22 7.37
N PHE A 62 4.61 -2.40 6.87
CA PHE A 62 4.89 -2.30 5.45
C PHE A 62 5.39 -3.63 4.87
N ARG A 63 6.33 -4.30 5.55
CA ARG A 63 6.82 -5.62 5.12
C ARG A 63 5.72 -6.68 5.14
N SER A 64 4.93 -6.75 6.20
CA SER A 64 3.82 -7.71 6.29
C SER A 64 2.78 -7.48 5.20
N MET A 65 2.48 -6.22 4.85
CA MET A 65 1.62 -5.91 3.71
C MET A 65 2.23 -6.42 2.39
N LEU A 66 3.53 -6.17 2.15
CA LEU A 66 4.21 -6.66 0.96
C LEU A 66 4.20 -8.18 0.87
N GLU A 67 4.45 -8.88 1.98
CA GLU A 67 4.39 -10.34 2.06
C GLU A 67 2.98 -10.85 1.75
N GLN A 68 1.93 -10.26 2.33
CA GLN A 68 0.54 -10.64 2.02
C GLN A 68 0.14 -10.36 0.57
N LEU A 69 0.74 -9.34 -0.06
CA LEU A 69 0.54 -9.05 -1.48
C LEU A 69 1.35 -9.99 -2.39
N GLU A 70 2.42 -10.62 -1.89
CA GLU A 70 3.30 -11.51 -2.67
C GLU A 70 2.95 -12.99 -2.48
N GLU A 71 2.43 -13.38 -1.31
CA GLU A 71 2.15 -14.76 -0.91
C GLU A 71 0.76 -15.25 -1.39
N ILE A 72 0.51 -15.27 -2.70
CA ILE A 72 -0.63 -15.97 -3.33
C ILE A 72 -0.24 -16.54 -4.69
#